data_AF-M0B791-F1
#
_entry.id   AF-M0B791-F1
#
_cell.length_a   1.000
_cell.length_b   1.000
_cell.length_c   1.000
_cell.angle_alpha   90.00
_cell.angle_beta   90.00
_cell.angle_gamma   90.00
#
_symmetry.space_group_name_H-M   'P 1'
#
loop_
_entity.id
_entity.type
_entity.pdbx_description
1 polymer ?
#
loop_
_entity_poly.entity_id
_entity_poly.type
_entity_poly.pdbx_seq_one_letter_code
_entity_poly.pdbx_strand_id
1 'polypeptide(L)'
;MDRRQFLVVGSTAAVMGVGGCLDNSGGNGPGNAGGNGNVTVDADDTGGYGPEPETVPEERSIDTGAYQTQTFDGVEVPLAPIDDVFYWYQRQEARMADARGSDQYQSERVAGSVLSSAPPYTPDNDPVVDWSEDERIVTYCGCPHNLSGLRAAALIDDGYEEVYALDEGFREWRDRGYPLEGSDVDDKQTTYQIEGQSTADAGKMVMLEQVDADRLEAAPIGDDGSYSLQLHYSGALDTQFSVKAPDYTVEGSLEELTNNAVSADFEA
;
A
#
# COMPACT_ATOMS: atom_id res chain seq x y z
N MET A 1 -30.37 -30.78 -9.12
CA MET A 1 -29.08 -30.22 -8.66
C MET A 1 -28.33 -29.84 -9.92
N ASP A 2 -28.61 -28.63 -10.40
CA ASP A 2 -28.12 -28.12 -11.68
C ASP A 2 -26.66 -27.68 -11.56
N ARG A 3 -25.82 -28.24 -12.42
CA ARG A 3 -24.42 -27.86 -12.59
C ARG A 3 -24.35 -26.72 -13.59
N ARG A 4 -23.95 -25.53 -13.14
CA ARG A 4 -23.65 -24.40 -14.02
C ARG A 4 -22.23 -24.55 -14.56
N GLN A 5 -22.12 -24.59 -15.88
CA GLN A 5 -20.87 -24.54 -16.64
C GLN A 5 -20.47 -23.07 -16.84
N PHE A 6 -19.21 -22.74 -16.54
CA PHE A 6 -18.61 -21.46 -16.91
C PHE A 6 -18.14 -21.51 -18.37
N LEU A 7 -18.51 -20.51 -19.15
CA LEU A 7 -18.07 -20.28 -20.53
C LEU A 7 -16.84 -19.38 -20.51
N VAL A 8 -15.70 -19.93 -20.95
CA VAL A 8 -14.49 -19.17 -21.30
C VAL A 8 -14.67 -18.64 -22.72
N VAL A 9 -14.67 -17.32 -22.89
CA VAL A 9 -14.61 -16.68 -24.21
C VAL A 9 -13.15 -16.38 -24.52
N GLY A 10 -12.58 -17.13 -25.46
CA GLY A 10 -11.27 -16.86 -26.03
C GLY A 10 -11.38 -15.90 -27.22
N SER A 11 -10.68 -14.78 -27.16
CA SER A 11 -10.53 -13.82 -28.26
C SER A 11 -9.37 -14.24 -29.16
N THR A 12 -9.69 -14.65 -30.39
CA THR A 12 -8.72 -14.87 -31.47
C THR A 12 -8.28 -13.54 -32.07
N ALA A 13 -7.01 -13.15 -31.87
CA ALA A 13 -6.39 -12.05 -32.60
C ALA A 13 -5.85 -12.55 -33.95
N ALA A 14 -6.37 -11.98 -35.04
CA ALA A 14 -5.88 -12.23 -36.40
C ALA A 14 -4.69 -11.31 -36.71
N VAL A 15 -3.54 -11.92 -37.01
CA VAL A 15 -2.35 -11.21 -37.52
C VAL A 15 -2.51 -11.03 -39.02
N MET A 16 -2.49 -9.78 -39.50
CA MET A 16 -2.22 -9.46 -40.90
C MET A 16 -1.02 -8.50 -40.97
N GLY A 17 0.05 -8.97 -41.61
CA GLY A 17 1.23 -8.19 -41.94
C GLY A 17 1.34 -7.95 -43.44
N VAL A 18 1.60 -6.70 -43.81
CA VAL A 18 2.19 -6.20 -45.07
C VAL A 18 2.69 -4.78 -44.71
N GLY A 19 3.88 -4.24 -44.99
CA GLY A 19 5.02 -4.55 -45.85
C GLY A 19 5.55 -3.21 -46.44
N GLY A 20 6.82 -2.86 -46.16
CA GLY A 20 7.60 -1.76 -46.81
C GLY A 20 7.40 -0.35 -46.23
N CYS A 21 8.39 0.54 -46.07
CA CYS A 21 9.71 0.67 -46.72
C CYS A 21 10.75 1.30 -45.76
N LEU A 22 12.02 0.96 -46.00
CA LEU A 22 13.20 1.64 -45.47
C LEU A 22 13.30 3.09 -45.98
N ASP A 23 13.78 4.02 -45.16
CA ASP A 23 14.89 4.89 -45.58
C ASP A 23 15.65 5.51 -44.40
N ASN A 24 16.95 5.71 -44.64
CA ASN A 24 18.01 6.06 -43.71
C ASN A 24 18.55 7.46 -44.04
N SER A 25 18.64 8.38 -43.08
CA SER A 25 19.70 9.41 -43.07
C SER A 25 19.76 10.17 -41.74
N GLY A 26 20.99 10.34 -41.22
CA GLY A 26 21.29 10.94 -39.92
C GLY A 26 21.40 12.47 -39.88
N GLY A 27 21.67 12.98 -38.68
CA GLY A 27 22.07 14.37 -38.44
C GLY A 27 22.06 14.72 -36.95
N ASN A 28 23.21 15.13 -36.43
CA ASN A 28 23.47 15.45 -35.02
C ASN A 28 23.27 16.95 -34.74
N GLY A 29 22.66 17.31 -33.60
CA GLY A 29 22.82 18.64 -32.95
C GLY A 29 21.65 19.64 -33.03
N PRO A 30 21.67 20.72 -32.21
CA PRO A 30 20.87 20.81 -30.98
C PRO A 30 19.90 22.01 -30.94
N GLY A 31 18.88 21.94 -30.07
CA GLY A 31 18.24 23.14 -29.51
C GLY A 31 16.72 23.27 -29.65
N ASN A 32 16.09 23.32 -28.47
CA ASN A 32 15.00 24.21 -28.06
C ASN A 32 13.54 23.98 -28.52
N ALA A 33 12.71 23.75 -27.51
CA ALA A 33 11.34 24.24 -27.28
C ALA A 33 10.26 24.05 -28.36
N GLY A 34 9.18 23.39 -27.93
CA GLY A 34 7.85 23.53 -28.51
C GLY A 34 7.34 22.23 -29.12
N GLY A 35 6.58 21.46 -28.34
CA GLY A 35 5.83 20.34 -28.86
C GLY A 35 4.71 19.98 -27.90
N ASN A 36 3.46 20.17 -28.34
CA ASN A 36 2.30 19.45 -27.84
C ASN A 36 2.65 17.95 -27.81
N GLY A 37 3.11 17.50 -26.66
CA GLY A 37 3.23 16.09 -26.37
C GLY A 37 1.83 15.60 -26.07
N ASN A 38 1.28 14.83 -27.00
CA ASN A 38 0.26 13.85 -26.69
C ASN A 38 0.86 12.97 -25.59
N VAL A 39 0.56 13.29 -24.32
CA VAL A 39 0.88 12.44 -23.19
C VAL A 39 0.06 11.19 -23.44
N THR A 40 0.72 10.14 -23.94
CA THR A 40 0.21 8.81 -23.81
C THR A 40 0.26 8.52 -22.32
N VAL A 41 -0.82 8.86 -21.61
CA VAL A 41 -1.13 8.22 -20.34
C VAL A 41 -1.14 6.74 -20.65
N ASP A 42 -0.14 6.02 -20.15
CA ASP A 42 -0.20 4.57 -20.10
C ASP A 42 -1.53 4.24 -19.43
N ALA A 43 -2.31 3.35 -20.04
CA ALA A 43 -3.64 2.99 -19.55
C ALA A 43 -3.61 2.33 -18.15
N ASP A 44 -2.43 2.19 -17.57
CA ASP A 44 -2.13 1.58 -16.27
C ASP A 44 -1.72 2.61 -15.20
N ASP A 45 -1.64 3.92 -15.51
CA ASP A 45 -1.43 4.97 -14.49
C ASP A 45 -2.76 5.68 -14.18
N THR A 46 -3.52 5.07 -13.27
CA THR A 46 -4.78 5.66 -12.77
C THR A 46 -4.55 6.80 -11.78
N GLY A 47 -3.30 7.16 -11.48
CA GLY A 47 -2.95 8.24 -10.57
C GLY A 47 -3.47 8.04 -9.14
N GLY A 48 -3.74 6.81 -8.71
CA GLY A 48 -4.32 6.51 -7.41
C GLY A 48 -5.85 6.31 -7.43
N TYR A 49 -6.54 6.62 -8.52
CA TYR A 49 -7.97 6.35 -8.63
C TYR A 49 -8.25 4.88 -8.92
N GLY A 50 -9.37 4.38 -8.41
CA GLY A 50 -9.90 3.08 -8.80
C GLY A 50 -10.21 3.00 -10.31
N PRO A 51 -10.38 1.80 -10.86
CA PRO A 51 -10.78 1.63 -12.25
C PRO A 51 -12.16 2.26 -12.49
N GLU A 52 -12.45 2.60 -13.75
CA GLU A 52 -13.76 3.13 -14.14
C GLU A 52 -14.89 2.18 -13.67
N PRO A 53 -15.81 2.65 -12.82
CA PRO A 53 -16.85 1.81 -12.25
C PRO A 53 -17.92 1.47 -13.31
N GLU A 54 -18.41 0.22 -13.32
CA GLU A 54 -19.57 -0.13 -14.15
C GLU A 54 -20.84 0.60 -13.70
N THR A 55 -20.96 0.85 -12.40
CA THR A 55 -22.05 1.59 -11.77
C THR A 55 -21.50 2.48 -10.67
N VAL A 56 -21.85 3.77 -10.72
CA VAL A 56 -21.52 4.73 -9.67
C VAL A 56 -22.64 4.72 -8.62
N PRO A 57 -22.33 4.51 -7.32
CA PRO A 57 -23.34 4.59 -6.27
C PRO A 57 -23.92 6.02 -6.17
N GLU A 58 -25.19 6.13 -5.79
CA GLU A 58 -25.85 7.42 -5.56
C GLU A 58 -25.07 8.28 -4.56
N GLU A 59 -25.07 9.58 -4.78
CA GLU A 59 -24.34 10.51 -3.92
C GLU A 59 -24.89 10.49 -2.48
N ARG A 60 -24.00 10.45 -1.48
CA ARG A 60 -24.33 10.56 -0.05
C ARG A 60 -23.39 11.53 0.63
N SER A 61 -23.94 12.30 1.58
CA SER A 61 -23.14 13.13 2.47
C SER A 61 -22.42 12.24 3.49
N ILE A 62 -21.13 12.50 3.68
CA ILE A 62 -20.30 11.85 4.69
C ILE A 62 -19.72 12.96 5.57
N ASP A 63 -19.88 12.81 6.89
CA ASP A 63 -19.32 13.75 7.88
C ASP A 63 -17.96 13.24 8.33
N THR A 64 -16.91 13.60 7.58
CA THR A 64 -15.54 13.17 7.85
C THR A 64 -14.99 13.74 9.16
N GLY A 65 -15.54 14.87 9.63
CA GLY A 65 -15.20 15.46 10.92
C GLY A 65 -15.68 14.64 12.13
N ALA A 66 -16.52 13.63 11.91
CA ALA A 66 -16.97 12.70 12.95
C ALA A 66 -16.10 11.45 13.09
N TYR A 67 -15.09 11.27 12.23
CA TYR A 67 -14.20 10.12 12.30
C TYR A 67 -13.37 10.11 13.58
N GLN A 68 -13.04 8.90 14.04
CA GLN A 68 -12.06 8.73 15.11
C GLN A 68 -10.69 9.17 14.59
N THR A 69 -9.89 9.79 15.46
CA THR A 69 -8.51 10.14 15.16
C THR A 69 -7.56 9.32 16.01
N GLN A 70 -6.36 9.10 15.48
CA GLN A 70 -5.23 8.60 16.23
C GLN A 70 -3.99 9.43 15.92
N THR A 71 -3.16 9.65 16.94
CA THR A 71 -1.91 10.39 16.79
C THR A 71 -0.81 9.50 16.19
N PHE A 72 -0.19 9.98 15.10
CA PHE A 72 1.02 9.41 14.51
C PHE A 72 2.05 10.51 14.35
N ASP A 73 3.26 10.32 14.92
CA ASP A 73 4.32 11.33 14.94
C ASP A 73 3.89 12.75 15.36
N GLY A 74 2.91 12.82 16.26
CA GLY A 74 2.38 14.08 16.79
C GLY A 74 1.26 14.72 15.96
N VAL A 75 0.85 14.07 14.87
CA VAL A 75 -0.24 14.51 13.99
C VAL A 75 -1.49 13.66 14.22
N GLU A 76 -2.64 14.31 14.39
CA GLU A 76 -3.94 13.62 14.47
C GLU A 76 -4.39 13.18 13.08
N VAL A 77 -4.42 11.86 12.85
CA VAL A 77 -4.85 11.26 11.59
C VAL A 77 -6.28 10.75 11.74
N PRO A 78 -7.23 11.18 10.88
CA PRO A 78 -8.56 10.62 10.84
C PRO A 78 -8.57 9.22 10.22
N LEU A 79 -9.22 8.28 10.91
CA LEU A 79 -9.39 6.90 10.50
C LEU A 79 -10.72 6.75 9.75
N ALA A 80 -10.63 6.59 8.42
CA ALA A 80 -11.79 6.47 7.56
C ALA A 80 -12.29 5.01 7.54
N PRO A 81 -13.56 4.76 7.88
CA PRO A 81 -14.13 3.41 7.82
C PRO A 81 -14.18 2.89 6.39
N ILE A 82 -13.96 1.59 6.22
CA ILE A 82 -13.86 0.97 4.89
C ILE A 82 -15.11 1.16 4.01
N ASP A 83 -16.31 1.27 4.59
CA ASP A 83 -17.53 1.50 3.81
C ASP A 83 -17.54 2.89 3.14
N ASP A 84 -16.98 3.89 3.81
CA ASP A 84 -16.85 5.25 3.28
C ASP A 84 -15.71 5.33 2.26
N VAL A 85 -14.58 4.68 2.56
CA VAL A 85 -13.45 4.56 1.61
C VAL A 85 -13.87 3.86 0.32
N PHE A 86 -14.58 2.73 0.41
CA PHE A 86 -15.03 2.01 -0.77
C PHE A 86 -16.07 2.80 -1.56
N TYR A 87 -16.91 3.58 -0.89
CA TYR A 87 -17.82 4.51 -1.53
C TYR A 87 -17.08 5.58 -2.34
N TRP A 88 -16.06 6.23 -1.77
CA TRP A 88 -15.24 7.21 -2.50
C TRP A 88 -14.47 6.56 -3.64
N TYR A 89 -13.91 5.37 -3.41
CA TYR A 89 -13.21 4.59 -4.43
C TYR A 89 -14.09 4.31 -5.65
N GLN A 90 -15.32 3.82 -5.44
CA GLN A 90 -16.27 3.55 -6.52
C GLN A 90 -16.70 4.80 -7.29
N ARG A 91 -16.58 5.98 -6.69
CA ARG A 91 -16.92 7.26 -7.32
C ARG A 91 -15.69 7.99 -7.86
N GLN A 92 -14.49 7.41 -7.70
CA GLN A 92 -13.21 8.06 -7.99
C GLN A 92 -13.09 9.43 -7.29
N GLU A 93 -13.59 9.51 -6.05
CA GLU A 93 -13.57 10.71 -5.20
C GLU A 93 -12.42 10.69 -4.18
N ALA A 94 -11.58 9.65 -4.20
CA ALA A 94 -10.38 9.54 -3.39
C ALA A 94 -9.30 8.81 -4.19
N ARG A 95 -8.04 9.23 -3.98
CA ARG A 95 -6.86 8.53 -4.47
C ARG A 95 -6.30 7.62 -3.38
N MET A 96 -5.92 6.41 -3.75
CA MET A 96 -5.43 5.36 -2.85
C MET A 96 -3.90 5.33 -2.86
N ALA A 97 -3.28 5.40 -1.68
CA ALA A 97 -1.84 5.38 -1.48
C ALA A 97 -1.44 4.18 -0.60
N ASP A 98 -0.63 3.27 -1.15
CA ASP A 98 -0.13 2.10 -0.45
C ASP A 98 1.09 2.46 0.39
N ALA A 99 0.96 2.40 1.71
CA ALA A 99 2.02 2.77 2.65
C ALA A 99 2.98 1.61 2.97
N ARG A 100 2.79 0.43 2.37
CA ARG A 100 3.64 -0.74 2.54
C ARG A 100 4.91 -0.67 1.68
N GLY A 101 5.76 -1.69 1.79
CA GLY A 101 6.94 -1.81 0.95
C GLY A 101 6.63 -2.25 -0.50
N SER A 102 7.60 -2.04 -1.39
CA SER A 102 7.43 -2.21 -2.84
C SER A 102 7.13 -3.66 -3.26
N ASP A 103 7.63 -4.66 -2.52
CA ASP A 103 7.33 -6.07 -2.79
C ASP A 103 5.88 -6.41 -2.43
N GLN A 104 5.35 -5.86 -1.33
CA GLN A 104 3.94 -6.03 -0.98
C GLN A 104 3.02 -5.41 -2.05
N TYR A 105 3.36 -4.21 -2.53
CA TYR A 105 2.61 -3.50 -3.58
C TYR A 105 2.60 -4.25 -4.93
N GLN A 106 3.72 -4.88 -5.30
CA GLN A 106 3.83 -5.66 -6.53
C GLN A 106 3.05 -6.98 -6.46
N SER A 107 3.13 -7.67 -5.32
CA SER A 107 2.40 -8.92 -5.09
C SER A 107 0.89 -8.71 -5.07
N GLU A 108 0.40 -7.75 -4.29
CA GLU A 108 -1.03 -7.55 -4.07
C GLU A 108 -1.33 -6.15 -3.50
N ARG A 109 -2.17 -5.38 -4.18
CA ARG A 109 -2.55 -4.01 -3.80
C ARG A 109 -4.00 -3.69 -4.15
N VAL A 110 -4.52 -2.57 -3.64
CA VAL A 110 -5.81 -2.03 -4.09
C VAL A 110 -5.68 -1.64 -5.56
N ALA A 111 -6.62 -2.09 -6.41
CA ALA A 111 -6.55 -1.80 -7.84
C ALA A 111 -6.55 -0.28 -8.10
N GLY A 112 -5.57 0.18 -8.88
CA GLY A 112 -5.36 1.60 -9.19
C GLY A 112 -4.67 2.45 -8.10
N SER A 113 -4.28 1.86 -6.97
CA SER A 113 -3.44 2.57 -5.97
C SER A 113 -2.03 2.85 -6.49
N VAL A 114 -1.35 3.82 -5.87
CA VAL A 114 0.08 4.09 -6.09
C VAL A 114 0.92 3.67 -4.88
N LEU A 115 2.19 3.33 -5.10
CA LEU A 115 3.14 3.07 -4.01
C LEU A 115 3.58 4.40 -3.38
N SER A 116 3.31 4.58 -2.09
CA SER A 116 3.70 5.74 -1.29
C SER A 116 4.08 5.27 0.12
N SER A 117 5.19 4.54 0.21
CA SER A 117 5.64 3.89 1.44
C SER A 117 5.72 4.85 2.62
N ALA A 118 5.41 4.37 3.81
CA ALA A 118 5.54 5.18 5.03
C ALA A 118 7.00 5.63 5.28
N PRO A 119 7.22 6.80 5.91
CA PRO A 119 8.54 7.22 6.32
C PRO A 119 9.23 6.18 7.25
N PRO A 120 10.57 6.09 7.23
CA PRO A 120 11.51 6.82 6.37
C PRO A 120 11.70 6.18 4.97
N TYR A 121 10.85 5.24 4.56
CA TYR A 121 11.00 4.46 3.33
C TYR A 121 10.28 5.07 2.11
N THR A 122 9.70 6.26 2.27
CA THR A 122 9.04 6.99 1.19
C THR A 122 10.03 7.20 0.04
N PRO A 123 9.71 6.76 -1.20
CA PRO A 123 10.63 6.86 -2.31
C PRO A 123 10.84 8.32 -2.76
N ASP A 124 12.02 8.65 -3.27
CA ASP A 124 12.33 10.00 -3.81
C ASP A 124 11.38 10.42 -4.95
N ASN A 125 10.83 9.44 -5.67
CA ASN A 125 9.88 9.61 -6.76
C ASN A 125 8.45 9.21 -6.38
N ASP A 126 8.05 9.48 -5.13
CA ASP A 126 6.69 9.21 -4.64
C ASP A 126 5.64 9.90 -5.53
N PRO A 127 4.73 9.15 -6.20
CA PRO A 127 3.72 9.73 -7.09
C PRO A 127 2.76 10.70 -6.40
N VAL A 128 2.61 10.61 -5.08
CA VAL A 128 1.70 11.49 -4.33
C VAL A 128 2.16 12.94 -4.36
N VAL A 129 3.46 13.23 -4.53
CA VAL A 129 3.99 14.61 -4.53
C VAL A 129 3.49 15.47 -5.70
N ASP A 130 2.99 14.82 -6.75
CA ASP A 130 2.42 15.49 -7.93
C ASP A 130 0.91 15.76 -7.79
N TRP A 131 0.29 15.34 -6.69
CA TRP A 131 -1.13 15.53 -6.41
C TRP A 131 -1.39 16.92 -5.82
N SER A 132 -2.62 17.41 -5.96
CA SER A 132 -2.98 18.69 -5.34
C SER A 132 -3.23 18.51 -3.85
N GLU A 133 -2.85 19.50 -3.03
CA GLU A 133 -3.00 19.45 -1.56
C GLU A 133 -4.48 19.35 -1.13
N ASP A 134 -5.43 19.77 -1.96
CA ASP A 134 -6.88 19.66 -1.73
C ASP A 134 -7.50 18.35 -2.23
N GLU A 135 -6.73 17.47 -2.87
CA GLU A 135 -7.24 16.14 -3.26
C GLU A 135 -7.42 15.24 -2.04
N ARG A 136 -8.47 14.41 -2.08
CA ARG A 136 -8.72 13.41 -1.04
C ARG A 136 -7.80 12.21 -1.22
N ILE A 137 -7.01 11.93 -0.19
CA ILE A 137 -6.05 10.84 -0.15
C ILE A 137 -6.43 9.85 0.93
N VAL A 138 -6.49 8.57 0.58
CA VAL A 138 -6.62 7.47 1.54
C VAL A 138 -5.37 6.62 1.50
N THR A 139 -4.63 6.64 2.60
CA THR A 139 -3.50 5.74 2.83
C THR A 139 -3.97 4.41 3.40
N TYR A 140 -3.30 3.31 3.06
CA TYR A 140 -3.59 2.01 3.65
C TYR A 140 -2.32 1.18 3.86
N CYS A 141 -2.37 0.21 4.79
CA CYS A 141 -1.32 -0.78 4.97
C CYS A 141 -1.88 -2.17 5.30
N GLY A 142 -1.02 -3.16 5.55
CA GLY A 142 -1.41 -4.57 5.71
C GLY A 142 -2.22 -4.82 6.98
N CYS A 143 -1.78 -4.23 8.08
CA CYS A 143 -2.41 -4.28 9.40
C CYS A 143 -3.04 -2.93 9.71
N PRO A 144 -4.04 -2.87 10.61
CA PRO A 144 -5.15 -1.93 10.50
C PRO A 144 -4.76 -0.55 9.97
N HIS A 145 -3.88 0.19 10.67
CA HIS A 145 -3.51 1.52 10.22
C HIS A 145 -2.14 2.04 10.71
N ASN A 146 -1.17 1.17 11.01
CA ASN A 146 0.11 1.63 11.57
C ASN A 146 0.99 2.36 10.54
N LEU A 147 1.37 1.70 9.44
CA LEU A 147 2.16 2.34 8.37
C LEU A 147 1.34 3.41 7.62
N SER A 148 0.05 3.17 7.38
CA SER A 148 -0.82 4.16 6.75
C SER A 148 -0.98 5.40 7.61
N GLY A 149 -1.14 5.24 8.93
CA GLY A 149 -1.15 6.36 9.86
C GLY A 149 0.13 7.20 9.82
N LEU A 150 1.31 6.55 9.79
CA LEU A 150 2.58 7.25 9.63
C LEU A 150 2.66 8.02 8.29
N ARG A 151 2.20 7.40 7.18
CA ARG A 151 2.20 8.08 5.88
C ARG A 151 1.22 9.25 5.85
N ALA A 152 0.01 9.04 6.37
CA ALA A 152 -1.02 10.08 6.46
C ALA A 152 -0.56 11.27 7.31
N ALA A 153 0.06 11.01 8.46
CA ALA A 153 0.65 12.06 9.29
C ALA A 153 1.68 12.89 8.54
N ALA A 154 2.57 12.24 7.79
CA ALA A 154 3.56 12.96 6.97
C ALA A 154 2.90 13.83 5.89
N LEU A 155 1.87 13.32 5.20
CA LEU A 155 1.13 14.11 4.20
C LEU A 155 0.39 15.31 4.83
N ILE A 156 -0.22 15.13 6.00
CA ILE A 156 -0.88 16.24 6.71
C ILE A 156 0.14 17.30 7.14
N ASP A 157 1.31 16.89 7.65
CA ASP A 157 2.40 17.81 8.02
C ASP A 157 2.98 18.55 6.79
N ASP A 158 2.98 17.89 5.63
CA ASP A 158 3.35 18.46 4.34
C ASP A 158 2.29 19.42 3.74
N GLY A 159 1.09 19.50 4.34
CA GLY A 159 0.05 20.48 3.98
C GLY A 159 -1.16 19.94 3.22
N TYR A 160 -1.27 18.63 3.00
CA TYR A 160 -2.44 18.02 2.37
C TYR A 160 -3.67 18.10 3.29
N GLU A 161 -4.81 18.52 2.76
CA GLU A 161 -5.98 18.92 3.53
C GLU A 161 -6.95 17.75 3.83
N GLU A 162 -7.11 16.82 2.88
CA GLU A 162 -8.10 15.74 2.92
C GLU A 162 -7.42 14.36 2.98
N VAL A 163 -6.63 14.10 4.03
CA VAL A 163 -5.87 12.85 4.18
C VAL A 163 -6.47 11.97 5.27
N TYR A 164 -6.66 10.69 4.94
CA TYR A 164 -7.21 9.68 5.83
C TYR A 164 -6.36 8.40 5.82
N ALA A 165 -6.35 7.68 6.94
CA ALA A 165 -5.89 6.29 6.96
C ALA A 165 -7.11 5.36 6.93
N LEU A 166 -7.09 4.33 6.07
CA LEU A 166 -8.11 3.28 6.08
C LEU A 166 -8.04 2.54 7.43
N ASP A 167 -9.12 2.60 8.22
CA ASP A 167 -9.16 2.09 9.59
C ASP A 167 -8.91 0.57 9.66
N GLU A 168 -9.57 -0.22 8.80
CA GLU A 168 -9.48 -1.68 8.86
C GLU A 168 -8.26 -2.25 8.13
N GLY A 169 -7.59 -1.44 7.31
CA GLY A 169 -6.44 -1.84 6.49
C GLY A 169 -6.77 -2.72 5.28
N PHE A 170 -5.73 -3.09 4.55
CA PHE A 170 -5.79 -3.83 3.29
C PHE A 170 -6.39 -5.23 3.44
N ARG A 171 -6.21 -5.86 4.60
CA ARG A 171 -6.69 -7.23 4.84
C ARG A 171 -8.21 -7.32 4.72
N GLU A 172 -8.92 -6.34 5.27
CA GLU A 172 -10.38 -6.24 5.21
C GLU A 172 -10.84 -5.93 3.78
N TRP A 173 -10.14 -5.04 3.06
CA TRP A 173 -10.40 -4.77 1.64
C TRP A 173 -10.39 -6.06 0.81
N ARG A 174 -9.36 -6.89 0.99
CA ARG A 174 -9.26 -8.21 0.35
C ARG A 174 -10.38 -9.15 0.79
N ASP A 175 -10.68 -9.24 2.08
CA ASP A 175 -11.73 -10.15 2.60
C ASP A 175 -13.12 -9.83 2.07
N ARG A 176 -13.39 -8.55 1.79
CA ARG A 176 -14.64 -8.11 1.16
C ARG A 176 -14.69 -8.37 -0.34
N GLY A 177 -13.59 -8.82 -0.94
CA GLY A 177 -13.49 -9.06 -2.38
C GLY A 177 -13.55 -7.77 -3.19
N TYR A 178 -13.10 -6.65 -2.63
CA TYR A 178 -12.96 -5.41 -3.36
C TYR A 178 -11.82 -5.50 -4.40
N PRO A 179 -11.79 -4.63 -5.42
CA PRO A 179 -10.85 -4.77 -6.53
C PRO A 179 -9.38 -4.73 -6.09
N LEU A 180 -8.60 -5.67 -6.65
CA LEU A 180 -7.19 -5.88 -6.36
C LEU A 180 -6.38 -5.98 -7.65
N GLU A 181 -5.10 -5.64 -7.56
CA GLU A 181 -4.09 -5.83 -8.61
C GLU A 181 -2.81 -6.41 -8.02
N GLY A 182 -2.03 -7.11 -8.83
CA GLY A 182 -0.74 -7.68 -8.42
C GLY A 182 -0.48 -9.04 -9.03
N SER A 183 0.72 -9.59 -8.83
CA SER A 183 1.09 -10.90 -9.35
C SER A 183 0.46 -12.06 -8.58
N ASP A 184 0.08 -11.85 -7.32
CA ASP A 184 -0.19 -12.89 -6.34
C ASP A 184 -1.58 -12.71 -5.67
N VAL A 185 -2.54 -12.06 -6.34
CA VAL A 185 -3.89 -11.77 -5.79
C VAL A 185 -4.71 -13.00 -5.38
N ASP A 186 -4.38 -14.18 -5.90
CA ASP A 186 -5.03 -15.45 -5.59
C ASP A 186 -4.30 -16.25 -4.49
N ASP A 187 -3.14 -15.76 -4.02
CA ASP A 187 -2.30 -16.49 -3.09
C ASP A 187 -2.85 -16.48 -1.67
N LYS A 188 -2.78 -17.65 -1.03
CA LYS A 188 -3.14 -17.79 0.38
C LYS A 188 -1.97 -17.38 1.26
N GLN A 189 -2.19 -16.33 2.03
CA GLN A 189 -1.24 -15.87 3.05
C GLN A 189 -1.63 -16.42 4.42
N THR A 190 -0.61 -16.71 5.23
CA THR A 190 -0.75 -16.99 6.66
C THR A 190 -0.48 -15.70 7.43
N THR A 191 -1.27 -15.46 8.48
CA THR A 191 -0.97 -14.39 9.45
C THR A 191 -0.04 -14.95 10.51
N TYR A 192 1.15 -14.36 10.62
CA TYR A 192 2.11 -14.61 11.68
C TYR A 192 2.05 -13.47 12.70
N GLN A 193 2.18 -13.81 13.98
CA GLN A 193 2.32 -12.85 15.07
C GLN A 193 3.73 -12.97 15.62
N ILE A 194 4.42 -11.84 15.72
CA ILE A 194 5.74 -11.73 16.34
C ILE A 194 5.55 -10.84 17.56
N GLU A 195 5.61 -11.46 18.73
CA GLU A 195 5.46 -10.80 20.02
C GLU A 195 6.81 -10.35 20.54
N GLY A 196 6.88 -9.20 21.19
CA GLY A 196 8.11 -8.76 21.81
C GLY A 196 7.95 -7.69 22.87
N GLN A 197 9.10 -7.27 23.39
CA GLN A 197 9.23 -6.34 24.50
C GLN A 197 10.35 -5.34 24.22
N SER A 198 10.01 -4.06 24.30
CA SER A 198 10.95 -2.95 24.26
C SER A 198 10.93 -2.19 25.59
N THR A 199 12.04 -1.49 25.87
CA THR A 199 12.14 -0.53 26.98
C THR A 199 11.93 0.91 26.53
N ALA A 200 11.71 1.14 25.24
CA ALA A 200 11.40 2.45 24.69
C ALA A 200 10.00 2.93 25.10
N ASP A 201 9.76 4.22 24.88
CA ASP A 201 8.51 4.87 25.24
C ASP A 201 7.32 4.28 24.47
N ALA A 202 6.17 4.18 25.15
CA ALA A 202 4.91 3.79 24.55
C ALA A 202 4.52 4.68 23.37
N GLY A 203 3.86 4.09 22.37
CA GLY A 203 3.49 4.74 21.11
C GLY A 203 4.62 4.86 20.10
N LYS A 204 5.88 4.60 20.47
CA LYS A 204 6.95 4.43 19.49
C LYS A 204 6.72 3.16 18.67
N MET A 205 7.17 3.18 17.42
CA MET A 205 6.95 2.08 16.49
C MET A 205 8.10 1.07 16.55
N VAL A 206 7.74 -0.20 16.46
CA VAL A 206 8.64 -1.30 16.09
C VAL A 206 8.37 -1.63 14.63
N MET A 207 9.44 -1.76 13.85
CA MET A 207 9.38 -2.13 12.44
C MET A 207 9.77 -3.60 12.26
N LEU A 208 9.06 -4.29 11.38
CA LEU A 208 9.48 -5.55 10.81
C LEU A 208 9.88 -5.31 9.36
N GLU A 209 11.10 -5.68 9.00
CA GLU A 209 11.61 -5.63 7.63
C GLU A 209 12.00 -7.02 7.17
N GLN A 210 11.62 -7.42 5.97
CA GLN A 210 12.17 -8.64 5.39
C GLN A 210 13.61 -8.37 4.92
N VAL A 211 14.53 -9.29 5.21
CA VAL A 211 15.90 -9.18 4.70
C VAL A 211 15.90 -9.45 3.19
N ASP A 212 16.64 -8.63 2.43
CA ASP A 212 16.76 -8.68 0.97
C ASP A 212 15.45 -8.47 0.19
N ALA A 213 14.44 -7.86 0.81
CA ALA A 213 13.14 -7.54 0.22
C ALA A 213 12.55 -6.26 0.82
N ASP A 214 11.84 -5.48 0.03
CA ASP A 214 11.13 -4.28 0.44
C ASP A 214 9.74 -4.66 0.99
N ARG A 215 9.72 -5.39 2.10
CA ARG A 215 8.50 -5.72 2.85
C ARG A 215 8.58 -5.14 4.24
N LEU A 216 7.52 -4.44 4.64
CA LEU A 216 7.43 -3.65 5.86
C LEU A 216 6.14 -3.98 6.61
N GLU A 217 6.25 -4.14 7.94
CA GLU A 217 5.13 -4.08 8.88
C GLU A 217 5.53 -3.23 10.08
N ALA A 218 4.55 -2.69 10.81
CA ALA A 218 4.80 -1.88 11.99
C ALA A 218 3.79 -2.18 13.11
N ALA A 219 4.22 -2.00 14.35
CA ALA A 219 3.37 -2.06 15.53
C ALA A 219 3.80 -1.02 16.57
N PRO A 220 2.86 -0.36 17.26
CA PRO A 220 3.19 0.52 18.37
C PRO A 220 3.59 -0.29 19.61
N ILE A 221 4.47 0.29 20.41
CA ILE A 221 4.81 -0.20 21.75
C ILE A 221 3.71 0.21 22.73
N GLY A 222 3.21 -0.74 23.51
CA GLY A 222 2.23 -0.51 24.58
C GLY A 222 2.83 0.15 25.83
N ASP A 223 1.97 0.58 26.75
CA ASP A 223 2.39 1.22 28.02
C ASP A 223 3.26 0.32 28.91
N ASP A 224 3.14 -1.00 28.75
CA ASP A 224 3.97 -2.00 29.43
C ASP A 224 5.22 -2.40 28.63
N GLY A 225 5.45 -1.75 27.48
CA GLY A 225 6.55 -1.99 26.55
C GLY A 225 6.34 -3.19 25.62
N SER A 226 5.20 -3.88 25.69
CA SER A 226 4.88 -4.99 24.79
C SER A 226 4.53 -4.50 23.39
N TYR A 227 4.75 -5.32 22.37
CA TYR A 227 4.26 -5.08 21.01
C TYR A 227 3.92 -6.40 20.32
N SER A 228 3.00 -6.34 19.36
CA SER A 228 2.59 -7.48 18.51
C SER A 228 2.62 -7.06 17.05
N LEU A 229 3.63 -7.54 16.32
CA LEU A 229 3.74 -7.35 14.87
C LEU A 229 2.90 -8.41 14.16
N GLN A 230 2.05 -7.98 13.24
CA GLN A 230 1.28 -8.87 12.38
C GLN A 230 1.89 -8.89 10.99
N LEU A 231 2.17 -10.09 10.47
CA LEU A 231 2.73 -10.29 9.14
C LEU A 231 1.81 -11.20 8.32
N HIS A 232 1.34 -10.72 7.18
CA HIS A 232 0.61 -11.54 6.20
C HIS A 232 1.57 -12.04 5.11
N TYR A 233 1.92 -13.32 5.16
CA TYR A 233 3.01 -13.87 4.35
C TYR A 233 2.73 -15.29 3.86
N SER A 234 3.15 -15.59 2.64
CA SER A 234 3.02 -16.89 1.97
C SER A 234 4.36 -17.59 1.74
N GLY A 235 5.48 -16.93 2.06
CA GLY A 235 6.83 -17.47 1.83
C GLY A 235 7.29 -18.44 2.92
N ALA A 236 8.58 -18.79 2.86
CA ALA A 236 9.17 -19.82 3.71
C ALA A 236 9.41 -19.34 5.15
N LEU A 237 9.36 -20.28 6.11
CA LEU A 237 9.57 -19.96 7.53
C LEU A 237 11.04 -19.68 7.87
N ASP A 238 11.98 -20.12 7.04
CA ASP A 238 13.41 -19.83 7.18
C ASP A 238 13.81 -18.47 6.57
N THR A 239 12.86 -17.76 5.94
CA THR A 239 13.07 -16.39 5.47
C THR A 239 13.48 -15.49 6.64
N GLN A 240 14.51 -14.68 6.42
CA GLN A 240 15.07 -13.77 7.42
C GLN A 240 14.30 -12.45 7.48
N PHE A 241 14.07 -11.97 8.70
CA PHE A 241 13.48 -10.67 8.99
C PHE A 241 14.29 -9.94 10.05
N SER A 242 14.28 -8.62 9.98
CA SER A 242 14.84 -7.71 10.98
C SER A 242 13.70 -7.07 11.77
N VAL A 243 13.73 -7.22 13.10
CA VAL A 243 12.86 -6.50 14.02
C VAL A 243 13.64 -5.32 14.59
N LYS A 244 13.18 -4.10 14.28
CA LYS A 244 13.81 -2.85 14.68
C LYS A 244 12.92 -2.11 15.66
N ALA A 245 13.26 -2.21 16.94
CA ALA A 245 12.72 -1.35 17.99
C ALA A 245 13.61 -0.10 18.15
N PRO A 246 13.15 0.95 18.84
CA PRO A 246 13.98 2.14 19.08
C PRO A 246 15.27 1.85 19.86
N ASP A 247 15.27 0.82 20.71
CA ASP A 247 16.35 0.46 21.63
C ASP A 247 17.15 -0.79 21.22
N TYR A 248 16.73 -1.53 20.19
CA TYR A 248 17.48 -2.67 19.66
C TYR A 248 17.12 -3.02 18.20
N THR A 249 17.97 -3.80 17.56
CA THR A 249 17.69 -4.45 16.29
C THR A 249 18.13 -5.90 16.38
N VAL A 250 17.26 -6.81 15.97
CA VAL A 250 17.54 -8.24 15.93
C VAL A 250 17.14 -8.80 14.57
N GLU A 251 17.88 -9.77 14.09
CA GLU A 251 17.57 -10.51 12.87
C GLU A 251 17.35 -11.98 13.22
N GLY A 252 16.40 -12.62 12.55
CA GLY A 252 16.12 -14.04 12.71
C GLY A 252 15.19 -14.54 11.62
N SER A 253 15.08 -15.86 11.51
CA SER A 253 14.07 -16.47 10.65
C SER A 253 12.67 -16.17 11.16
N LEU A 254 11.68 -16.18 10.26
CA LEU A 254 10.28 -16.07 10.63
C LEU A 254 9.88 -17.14 11.67
N GLU A 255 10.41 -18.36 11.56
CA GLU A 255 10.20 -19.42 12.55
C GLU A 255 10.71 -19.04 13.94
N GLU A 256 11.94 -18.53 14.04
CA GLU A 256 12.55 -18.13 15.32
C GLU A 256 11.80 -16.96 15.96
N LEU A 257 11.46 -15.94 15.16
CA LEU A 257 10.78 -14.72 15.61
C LEU A 257 9.33 -14.98 16.05
N THR A 258 8.66 -15.98 15.48
CA THR A 258 7.27 -16.32 15.84
C THR A 258 7.17 -17.29 17.01
N ASN A 259 8.22 -18.07 17.28
CA ASN A 259 8.23 -19.04 18.38
C ASN A 259 8.78 -18.48 19.70
N ASN A 260 9.37 -17.30 19.68
CA ASN A 260 10.01 -16.68 20.84
C ASN A 260 9.61 -15.21 21.00
N ALA A 261 9.56 -14.74 22.24
CA ALA A 261 9.37 -13.31 22.50
C ALA A 261 10.64 -12.54 22.14
N VAL A 262 10.50 -11.53 21.27
CA VAL A 262 11.61 -10.72 20.79
C VAL A 262 11.97 -9.62 21.79
N SER A 263 13.26 -9.41 22.06
CA SER A 263 13.77 -8.36 22.95
C SER A 263 15.23 -8.06 22.64
N ALA A 264 15.84 -7.11 23.35
CA ALA A 264 17.27 -6.79 23.20
C ALA A 264 18.22 -7.97 23.48
N ASP A 265 17.80 -8.96 24.27
CA ASP A 265 18.57 -10.16 24.61
C ASP A 265 18.21 -11.36 23.71
N PHE A 266 17.53 -11.13 22.58
CA PHE A 266 17.14 -12.20 21.65
C PHE A 266 18.37 -12.83 21.01
N GLU A 267 18.47 -14.14 21.13
CA GLU A 267 19.49 -14.97 20.48
C GLU A 267 18.75 -15.85 19.47
N ALA A 268 19.06 -15.67 18.18
CA ALA A 268 18.52 -16.48 17.08
C ALA A 268 19.06 -17.92 17.14
#